data_AF-A0A0E0FYY2-F1
#
_entry.id   AF-A0A0E0FYY2-F1
#
_cell.length_a   1.000
_cell.length_b   1.000
_cell.length_c   1.000
_cell.angle_alpha   90.00
_cell.angle_beta   90.00
_cell.angle_gamma   90.00
#
_symmetry.space_group_name_H-M   'P 1'
#
loop_
_entity.id
_entity.type
_entity.pdbx_description
1 polymer ?
#
loop_
_entity_poly.entity_id
_entity_poly.type
_entity_poly.pdbx_seq_one_letter_code
_entity_poly.pdbx_strand_id
1 'polypeptide(L)'
;MRPLKNALDWGSRPPNCWADRAAAIVSASGGSGGSRSMYHIRQVGVFLDIHFINKPEVFIKAHQPPKKFDSDGNLIDPEIKEELKDMLLSLQAFALRLQGKPANSKHAA
;
A
#
# COMPACT_ATOMS: atom_id res chain seq x y z
N MET A 1 11.41 1.74 10.12
CA MET A 1 11.84 2.37 8.85
C MET A 1 13.07 1.69 8.22
N ARG A 2 14.05 1.19 9.00
CA ARG A 2 15.27 0.54 8.47
C ARG A 2 15.01 -0.67 7.54
N PRO A 3 14.13 -1.63 7.85
CA PRO A 3 13.98 -2.83 7.01
C PRO A 3 13.36 -2.53 5.63
N LEU A 4 12.31 -1.70 5.60
CA LEU A 4 11.60 -1.40 4.36
C LEU A 4 12.43 -0.55 3.39
N LYS A 5 13.11 0.49 3.89
CA LYS A 5 14.01 1.29 3.05
C LYS A 5 15.17 0.43 2.51
N ASN A 6 15.72 -0.47 3.34
CA ASN A 6 16.74 -1.39 2.90
C ASN A 6 16.24 -2.33 1.77
N ALA A 7 15.03 -2.88 1.90
CA ALA A 7 14.44 -3.70 0.84
C ALA A 7 14.28 -2.93 -0.49
N LEU A 8 13.82 -1.68 -0.41
CA LEU A 8 13.72 -0.79 -1.58
C LEU A 8 15.10 -0.52 -2.20
N ASP A 9 16.11 -0.24 -1.37
CA ASP A 9 17.50 0.00 -1.82
C ASP A 9 18.15 -1.22 -2.46
N TRP A 10 17.78 -2.43 -2.04
CA TRP A 10 18.26 -3.64 -2.68
C TRP A 10 17.68 -3.81 -4.08
N GLY A 11 16.37 -3.57 -4.24
CA GLY A 11 15.71 -3.69 -5.55
C GLY A 11 15.98 -2.53 -6.51
N SER A 12 16.48 -1.39 -6.01
CA SER A 12 16.85 -0.25 -6.87
C SER A 12 18.18 -0.44 -7.61
N ARG A 13 18.99 -1.42 -7.19
CA ARG A 13 20.28 -1.70 -7.82
C ARG A 13 20.07 -2.16 -9.26
N PRO A 14 20.97 -1.80 -10.20
CA PRO A 14 20.80 -2.16 -11.61
C PRO A 14 20.69 -3.68 -11.82
N PRO A 15 19.68 -4.16 -12.58
CA PRO A 15 18.57 -3.39 -13.13
C PRO A 15 17.48 -3.07 -12.09
N ASN A 16 17.02 -1.80 -12.04
CA ASN A 16 15.98 -1.37 -11.09
C ASN A 16 14.69 -2.19 -11.30
N CYS A 17 14.32 -3.00 -10.31
CA CYS A 17 13.17 -3.89 -10.42
C CYS A 17 11.83 -3.20 -10.12
N TRP A 18 11.88 -1.99 -9.58
CA TRP A 18 10.72 -1.21 -9.14
C TRP A 18 10.12 -0.31 -10.21
N ALA A 19 10.87 -0.03 -11.28
CA ALA A 19 10.46 0.88 -12.34
C ALA A 19 9.14 0.46 -13.01
N ASP A 20 8.30 1.43 -13.36
CA ASP A 20 6.98 1.26 -13.97
C ASP A 20 5.99 0.34 -13.21
N ARG A 21 6.22 0.09 -11.93
CA ARG A 21 5.32 -0.76 -11.12
C ARG A 21 4.25 0.06 -10.40
N ALA A 22 3.01 -0.45 -10.45
CA ALA A 22 1.94 0.00 -9.56
C ALA A 22 2.18 -0.48 -8.12
N ALA A 23 1.99 0.40 -7.15
CA ALA A 23 2.12 0.07 -5.73
C ALA A 23 1.07 0.77 -4.84
N ALA A 24 0.82 0.17 -3.69
CA ALA A 24 0.07 0.77 -2.59
C ALA A 24 0.89 0.64 -1.30
N ILE A 25 0.68 1.55 -0.35
CA ILE A 25 1.37 1.53 0.95
C ILE A 25 0.30 1.49 2.04
N VAL A 26 0.50 0.62 3.02
CA VAL A 26 -0.33 0.54 4.24
C VAL A 26 0.57 0.74 5.44
N SER A 27 0.09 1.51 6.41
CA SER A 27 0.77 1.65 7.69
C SER A 27 -0.11 1.07 8.80
N ALA A 28 0.44 0.11 9.55
CA ALA A 28 -0.16 -0.42 10.78
C ALA A 28 0.46 0.15 12.06
N SER A 29 1.08 1.32 11.96
CA SER A 29 1.68 2.00 13.11
C SER A 29 0.63 2.80 13.89
N GLY A 30 0.62 2.65 15.22
CA GLY A 30 -0.20 3.48 16.09
C GLY A 30 0.29 4.94 16.07
N GLY A 31 -0.50 5.85 15.50
CA GLY A 31 -0.29 7.30 15.59
C GLY A 31 0.38 7.97 14.38
N SER A 32 0.81 9.22 14.56
CA SER A 32 1.29 10.11 13.49
C SER A 32 2.64 9.72 12.87
N GLY A 33 3.42 8.86 13.54
CA GLY A 33 4.69 8.34 13.00
C GLY A 33 4.48 7.46 11.76
N GLY A 34 3.38 6.71 11.70
CA GLY A 34 3.01 5.86 10.57
C GLY A 34 2.72 6.65 9.29
N SER A 35 1.90 7.68 9.41
CA SER A 35 1.52 8.54 8.28
C SER A 35 2.70 9.30 7.70
N ARG A 36 3.54 9.91 8.55
CA ARG A 36 4.76 10.61 8.10
C ARG A 36 5.74 9.66 7.39
N SER A 37 5.91 8.45 7.91
CA SER A 37 6.79 7.45 7.28
C SER A 37 6.25 7.03 5.91
N MET A 38 4.93 6.86 5.78
CA MET A 38 4.27 6.52 4.53
C MET A 38 4.46 7.60 3.46
N TYR A 39 4.28 8.88 3.81
CA TYR A 39 4.55 9.99 2.88
C TYR A 39 6.02 10.05 2.45
N HIS A 40 6.95 9.79 3.37
CA HIS A 40 8.36 9.72 3.01
C HIS A 40 8.66 8.57 2.04
N ILE A 41 8.02 7.41 2.20
CA ILE A 41 8.19 6.29 1.26
C ILE A 41 7.66 6.64 -0.12
N ARG A 42 6.54 7.37 -0.21
CA ARG A 42 6.04 7.89 -1.50
C ARG A 42 7.08 8.78 -2.17
N GLN A 43 7.73 9.68 -1.40
CA GLN A 43 8.82 10.51 -1.91
C GLN A 43 10.01 9.68 -2.41
N VAL A 44 10.41 8.63 -1.70
CA VAL A 44 11.48 7.72 -2.14
C VAL A 44 11.09 6.98 -3.42
N GLY A 45 9.84 6.52 -3.53
CA GLY A 45 9.41 5.77 -4.69
C GLY A 45 9.32 6.59 -5.98
N VAL A 46 9.28 7.94 -5.91
CA VAL A 46 9.47 8.80 -7.09
C VAL A 46 10.84 8.56 -7.73
N PHE A 47 11.89 8.42 -6.93
CA PHE A 47 13.23 8.12 -7.45
C PHE A 47 13.35 6.69 -8.02
N LEU A 48 12.58 5.76 -7.46
CA LEU A 48 12.54 4.36 -7.90
C LEU A 48 11.63 4.11 -9.10
N ASP A 49 10.96 5.16 -9.58
CA ASP A 49 9.97 5.11 -10.65
C ASP A 49 8.78 4.18 -10.34
N ILE A 50 8.36 4.20 -9.07
CA ILE A 50 7.17 3.48 -8.59
C ILE A 50 5.94 4.37 -8.74
N HIS A 51 4.90 3.83 -9.33
CA HIS A 51 3.62 4.50 -9.48
C HIS A 51 2.68 4.12 -8.33
N PHE A 52 2.44 5.03 -7.40
CA PHE A 52 1.53 4.75 -6.28
C PHE A 52 0.08 5.14 -6.56
N ILE A 53 -0.86 4.37 -5.99
CA ILE A 53 -2.25 4.85 -5.84
C ILE A 53 -2.34 5.94 -4.77
N ASN A 54 -3.16 6.94 -5.02
CA ASN A 54 -3.35 8.09 -4.11
C ASN A 54 -4.52 7.89 -3.15
N LYS A 55 -5.51 7.05 -3.51
CA LYS A 55 -6.70 6.77 -2.71
C LYS A 55 -7.16 5.33 -2.93
N PRO A 56 -7.82 4.71 -1.95
CA PRO A 56 -7.92 5.12 -0.54
C PRO A 56 -6.57 5.05 0.20
N GLU A 57 -6.35 5.90 1.20
CA GLU A 57 -5.17 5.82 2.08
C GLU A 57 -5.54 5.05 3.36
N VAL A 58 -4.85 3.94 3.63
CA VAL A 58 -5.18 3.06 4.75
C VAL A 58 -4.17 3.20 5.88
N PHE A 59 -4.65 3.67 7.04
CA PHE A 59 -3.87 3.84 8.27
C PHE A 59 -4.48 3.04 9.41
N ILE A 60 -3.85 1.91 9.75
CA ILE A 60 -4.32 1.00 10.79
C ILE A 60 -3.66 1.38 12.11
N LYS A 61 -4.47 1.79 13.09
CA LYS A 61 -4.00 2.03 14.45
C LYS A 61 -3.96 0.71 15.23
N ALA A 62 -3.02 -0.17 14.88
CA ALA A 62 -2.98 -1.57 15.32
C ALA A 62 -3.04 -1.77 16.85
N HIS A 63 -2.49 -0.83 17.62
CA HIS A 63 -2.40 -0.92 19.09
C HIS A 63 -3.53 -0.18 19.83
N GLN A 64 -4.43 0.52 19.13
CA GLN A 64 -5.54 1.22 19.78
C GLN A 64 -6.73 0.26 19.98
N PRO A 65 -7.43 0.33 21.13
CA PRO A 65 -8.72 -0.33 21.30
C PRO A 65 -9.77 0.23 20.34
N PRO A 66 -10.72 -0.58 19.82
CA PRO A 66 -10.83 -2.04 19.98
C PRO A 66 -9.75 -2.80 19.20
N LYS A 67 -9.38 -4.01 19.65
CA LYS A 67 -8.35 -4.85 19.01
C LYS A 67 -8.65 -5.01 17.52
N LYS A 68 -7.67 -4.65 16.68
CA LYS A 68 -7.77 -4.78 15.22
C LYS A 68 -7.23 -6.12 14.71
N PHE A 69 -6.35 -6.77 15.49
CA PHE A 69 -5.74 -8.05 15.16
C PHE A 69 -6.01 -9.08 16.27
N ASP A 70 -6.15 -10.35 15.88
CA ASP A 70 -6.21 -11.48 16.82
C ASP A 70 -4.81 -11.91 17.32
N SER A 71 -4.75 -12.98 18.12
CA SER A 71 -3.49 -13.54 18.63
C SER A 71 -2.60 -14.15 17.56
N ASP A 72 -3.16 -14.55 16.43
CA ASP A 72 -2.46 -15.15 15.29
C ASP A 72 -1.99 -14.10 14.28
N GLY A 73 -2.32 -12.82 14.50
CA GLY A 73 -1.98 -11.71 13.63
C GLY A 73 -2.93 -11.48 12.47
N ASN A 74 -4.10 -12.12 12.46
CA ASN A 74 -5.12 -11.86 11.45
C ASN A 74 -5.88 -10.58 11.77
N LEU A 75 -6.19 -9.82 10.73
CA LEU A 75 -7.07 -8.65 10.85
C LEU A 75 -8.49 -9.14 11.17
N ILE A 76 -9.06 -8.67 12.28
CA ILE A 76 -10.44 -9.00 12.71
C ILE A 76 -11.41 -7.84 12.49
N ASP A 77 -10.90 -6.62 12.33
CA ASP A 77 -11.72 -5.44 12.16
C ASP A 77 -12.41 -5.40 10.78
N PRO A 78 -13.75 -5.35 10.72
CA PRO A 78 -14.47 -5.41 9.45
C PRO A 78 -14.36 -4.12 8.62
N GLU A 79 -14.23 -2.96 9.26
CA GLU A 79 -14.11 -1.67 8.57
C GLU A 79 -12.77 -1.59 7.84
N ILE A 80 -11.69 -1.94 8.53
CA ILE A 80 -10.34 -1.98 7.93
C ILE A 80 -10.25 -3.02 6.81
N LYS A 81 -10.99 -4.13 6.92
CA LYS A 81 -11.06 -5.13 5.83
C LYS A 81 -11.66 -4.55 4.56
N GLU A 82 -12.76 -3.80 4.66
CA GLU A 82 -13.36 -3.16 3.50
C GLU A 82 -12.44 -2.04 2.95
N GLU A 83 -11.82 -1.21 3.80
CA GLU A 83 -10.86 -0.20 3.33
C GLU A 83 -9.67 -0.82 2.57
N LEU A 84 -9.12 -1.92 3.10
CA LEU A 84 -8.03 -2.66 2.44
C LEU A 84 -8.48 -3.27 1.12
N LYS A 85 -9.70 -3.81 1.06
CA LYS A 85 -10.28 -4.36 -0.17
C LYS A 85 -10.42 -3.28 -1.23
N ASP A 86 -10.96 -2.11 -0.88
CA ASP A 86 -11.09 -0.98 -1.81
C ASP A 86 -9.73 -0.46 -2.28
N MET A 87 -8.74 -0.44 -1.39
CA MET A 87 -7.37 -0.12 -1.74
C MET A 87 -6.79 -1.12 -2.75
N LEU A 88 -7.00 -2.41 -2.54
CA LEU A 88 -6.52 -3.47 -3.43
C LEU A 88 -7.22 -3.44 -4.79
N LEU A 89 -8.53 -3.16 -4.83
CA LEU A 89 -9.28 -2.98 -6.07
C LEU A 89 -8.77 -1.78 -6.85
N SER A 90 -8.48 -0.67 -6.16
CA SER A 90 -7.89 0.53 -6.76
C SER A 90 -6.48 0.25 -7.31
N LEU A 91 -5.67 -0.51 -6.57
CA LEU A 91 -4.34 -0.95 -7.00
C LEU A 91 -4.41 -1.84 -8.25
N GLN A 92 -5.33 -2.80 -8.26
CA GLN A 92 -5.53 -3.69 -9.41
C GLN A 92 -5.94 -2.90 -10.65
N ALA A 93 -6.93 -2.02 -10.53
CA ALA A 93 -7.39 -1.18 -11.63
C ALA A 93 -6.25 -0.31 -12.18
N PHE A 94 -5.44 0.26 -11.28
CA PHE A 94 -4.28 1.06 -11.66
C PHE A 94 -3.17 0.25 -12.34
N ALA A 95 -2.87 -0.95 -11.81
CA ALA A 95 -1.90 -1.86 -12.40
C ALA A 95 -2.31 -2.31 -13.82
N LEU A 96 -3.60 -2.62 -14.03
CA LEU A 96 -4.12 -2.96 -15.36
C LEU A 96 -4.02 -1.79 -16.33
N ARG A 97 -4.35 -0.57 -15.86
CA ARG A 97 -4.21 0.66 -16.64
C ARG A 97 -2.76 0.90 -17.08
N LEU A 98 -1.77 0.70 -16.21
CA LEU A 98 -0.35 0.84 -16.57
C LEU A 98 0.09 -0.22 -17.58
N GLN A 99 -0.48 -1.44 -17.54
CA GLN A 99 -0.20 -2.49 -18.51
C GLN A 99 -0.93 -2.30 -19.86
N GLY A 100 -1.72 -1.23 -20.03
CA GLY A 100 -2.54 -1.01 -21.23
C GLY A 100 -3.69 -2.02 -21.39
N LYS A 101 -4.02 -2.78 -20.34
CA LYS A 101 -5.16 -3.71 -20.34
C LYS A 101 -6.40 -3.00 -19.80
N PRO A 102 -7.57 -3.10 -20.45
CA PRO A 102 -8.79 -2.50 -19.91
C PRO A 102 -9.12 -3.18 -18.58
N ALA A 103 -9.36 -2.38 -17.54
CA ALA A 103 -9.86 -2.85 -16.26
C ALA A 103 -11.23 -3.49 -16.51
N ASN A 104 -11.37 -4.79 -16.25
CA ASN A 104 -12.57 -5.55 -16.56
C ASN A 104 -13.71 -5.05 -15.65
N SER A 105 -14.59 -4.22 -16.18
CA SER A 105 -15.73 -3.64 -15.48
C SER A 105 -16.82 -4.71 -15.29
N LYS A 106 -16.71 -5.49 -14.22
CA LYS A 106 -17.82 -6.28 -13.71
C LYS A 106 -17.95 -6.03 -12.22
N HIS A 107 -18.71 -4.98 -11.88
CA HIS A 107 -19.56 -4.82 -10.68
C HIS A 107 -20.09 -3.38 -10.64
N ALA A 108 -20.96 -3.08 -11.61
CA ALA A 108 -21.91 -1.97 -11.52
C ALA A 108 -23.22 -2.50 -12.10
N ALA A 109 -24.01 -3.12 -11.22
CA ALA A 109 -25.43 -3.40 -11.37
C ALA A 109 -26.06 -3.18 -9.99
#